data_AF-A0AAE1E4Z5-F1
#
_entry.id   AF-A0AAE1E4Z5-F1
#
_cell.length_a   1.000
_cell.length_b   1.000
_cell.length_c   1.000
_cell.angle_alpha   90.00
_cell.angle_beta   90.00
_cell.angle_gamma   90.00
#
_symmetry.space_group_name_H-M   'P 1'
#
loop_
_entity.id
_entity.type
_entity.pdbx_description
1 polymer ?
#
loop_
_entity_poly.entity_id
_entity_poly.type
_entity_poly.pdbx_seq_one_letter_code
_entity_poly.pdbx_strand_id
1 'polypeptide(L)'
;MRCIGGSQAELETFCGLMDLPRPVSKSSYTKIVETVQNACVSVQARSMSKAGEEEFTKAKEIEGESVRNIDVSVDGSWMTKGHTSNIGTTSLIGFASGKVLDTLTKSKICKSCEYWANKVNEEGYVKWKESHVCTMTHSGSSGSMEADGAVEMFSRSVQNHKLRYTRYIGDGDTNSFKKVHDSNPYGTSCSIEKLECVGHVQKRMGTRLRKLKADNRGKKLADGKTLGGKGRLTDVQIDQITTYYGNAIRANKHNLEGMRKAIWAIYFHKKSCDKDAVHNFCGEWCSYRKAEKEGELASYKHKNNLPIAVMEVIRPIFKDLIDTSLLKKCLDGYTQNANESLNSNIWKLCPKNKNHGLRVAKIAVAIATSIYNDGAQAYAQMLEQLDLVCSAHTARFLKKERLG
;
A
#
# COMPACT_ATOMS: atom_id res chain seq x y z
N MET A 1 6.91 -0.77 -26.39
CA MET A 1 8.05 -0.61 -25.45
C MET A 1 7.68 -0.04 -24.10
N ARG A 2 6.95 1.08 -23.98
CA ARG A 2 6.63 1.65 -22.65
C ARG A 2 5.78 0.74 -21.77
N CYS A 3 4.80 0.05 -22.34
CA CYS A 3 3.97 -0.92 -21.61
C CYS A 3 4.73 -2.16 -21.10
N ILE A 4 6.01 -2.30 -21.43
CA ILE A 4 6.89 -3.39 -20.97
C ILE A 4 8.17 -2.86 -20.28
N GLY A 5 8.18 -1.58 -19.89
CA GLY A 5 9.34 -0.96 -19.20
C GLY A 5 10.58 -0.73 -20.07
N GLY A 6 10.45 -0.83 -21.40
CA GLY A 6 11.54 -0.68 -22.36
C GLY A 6 11.90 0.78 -22.66
N SER A 7 13.19 1.06 -22.76
CA SER A 7 13.81 2.33 -23.12
C SER A 7 14.01 2.51 -24.63
N GLN A 8 14.41 3.72 -25.06
CA GLN A 8 14.82 3.94 -26.45
C GLN A 8 16.06 3.09 -26.78
N ALA A 9 17.03 3.02 -25.88
CA ALA A 9 18.23 2.19 -26.07
C ALA A 9 17.89 0.70 -26.21
N GLU A 10 16.90 0.22 -25.46
CA GLU A 10 16.41 -1.17 -25.60
C GLU A 10 15.67 -1.37 -26.93
N LEU A 11 14.95 -0.36 -27.41
CA LEU A 11 14.35 -0.41 -28.75
C LEU A 11 15.42 -0.41 -29.84
N GLU A 12 16.47 0.41 -29.70
CA GLU A 12 17.62 0.44 -30.62
C GLU A 12 18.34 -0.92 -30.64
N THR A 13 18.56 -1.51 -29.48
CA THR A 13 19.15 -2.85 -29.34
C THR A 13 18.29 -3.91 -30.01
N PHE A 14 16.98 -3.90 -29.73
CA PHE A 14 16.04 -4.84 -30.35
C PHE A 14 16.03 -4.71 -31.87
N CYS A 15 15.92 -3.49 -32.41
CA CYS A 15 15.95 -3.26 -33.85
C CYS A 15 17.26 -3.76 -34.47
N GLY A 16 18.41 -3.44 -33.86
CA GLY A 16 19.71 -3.88 -34.36
C GLY A 16 19.91 -5.40 -34.36
N LEU A 17 19.42 -6.10 -33.33
CA LEU A 17 19.52 -7.57 -33.25
C LEU A 17 18.58 -8.29 -34.21
N MET A 18 17.45 -7.67 -34.56
CA MET A 18 16.45 -8.23 -35.47
C MET A 18 16.66 -7.82 -36.94
N ASP A 19 17.78 -7.18 -37.26
CA ASP A 19 18.08 -6.61 -38.57
C ASP A 19 16.99 -5.65 -39.09
N LEU A 20 16.41 -4.88 -38.17
CA LEU A 20 15.41 -3.84 -38.46
C LEU A 20 16.08 -2.46 -38.54
N PRO A 21 15.50 -1.51 -39.32
CA PRO A 21 15.98 -0.13 -39.32
C PRO A 21 16.07 0.45 -37.91
N ARG A 22 17.03 1.36 -37.71
CA ARG A 22 17.14 2.09 -36.44
C ARG A 22 15.79 2.72 -36.10
N PRO A 23 15.38 2.69 -34.83
CA PRO A 23 14.15 3.34 -34.42
C PRO A 23 14.28 4.85 -34.59
N VAL A 24 13.17 5.53 -34.34
CA VAL A 24 13.08 7.00 -34.40
C VAL A 24 14.20 7.69 -33.63
N SER A 25 14.62 8.86 -34.14
CA SER A 25 15.63 9.70 -33.50
C SER A 25 15.23 10.07 -32.07
N LYS A 26 16.21 10.39 -31.22
CA LYS A 26 15.98 10.76 -29.81
C LYS A 26 15.01 11.94 -29.65
N SER A 27 15.06 12.92 -30.56
CA SER A 27 14.13 14.06 -30.56
C SER A 27 12.69 13.62 -30.87
N SER A 28 12.51 12.80 -31.90
CA SER A 28 11.21 12.23 -32.27
C SER A 28 10.67 11.32 -31.17
N TYR A 29 11.53 10.47 -30.60
CA TYR A 29 11.20 9.63 -29.46
C TYR A 29 10.68 10.44 -28.27
N THR A 30 11.33 11.56 -27.95
CA THR A 30 10.91 12.43 -26.85
C THR A 30 9.52 13.02 -27.08
N LYS A 31 9.23 13.48 -28.31
CA LYS A 31 7.90 13.97 -28.71
C LYS A 31 6.84 12.87 -28.61
N ILE A 32 7.13 11.67 -29.12
CA ILE A 32 6.22 10.51 -29.03
C ILE A 32 5.90 10.18 -27.57
N VAL A 33 6.90 10.15 -26.69
CA VAL A 33 6.69 9.85 -25.26
C VAL A 33 5.84 10.93 -24.59
N GLU A 34 5.94 12.19 -25.01
CA GLU A 34 5.08 13.28 -24.52
C GLU A 34 3.63 13.09 -24.99
N THR A 35 3.39 12.77 -26.26
CA THR A 35 2.06 12.44 -26.77
C THR A 35 1.46 11.24 -26.03
N VAL A 36 2.25 10.18 -25.82
CA VAL A 36 1.84 9.01 -25.03
C VAL A 36 1.50 9.38 -23.60
N GLN A 37 2.29 10.24 -22.94
CA GLN A 37 1.98 10.73 -21.59
C GLN A 37 0.61 11.40 -21.55
N ASN A 38 0.33 12.31 -22.48
CA ASN A 38 -0.93 13.05 -22.51
C ASN A 38 -2.13 12.11 -22.71
N ALA A 39 -2.01 11.14 -23.63
CA ALA A 39 -3.04 10.14 -23.87
C ALA A 39 -3.30 9.27 -22.63
N CYS A 40 -2.24 8.72 -22.00
CA CYS A 40 -2.37 7.90 -20.81
C CYS A 40 -2.99 8.66 -19.63
N VAL A 41 -2.56 9.91 -19.38
CA VAL A 41 -3.10 10.74 -18.29
C VAL A 41 -4.56 11.12 -18.54
N SER A 42 -4.95 11.38 -19.78
CA SER A 42 -6.36 11.64 -20.14
C SER A 42 -7.25 10.42 -19.87
N VAL A 43 -6.81 9.22 -20.26
CA VAL A 43 -7.52 7.98 -19.95
C VAL A 43 -7.59 7.73 -18.45
N GLN A 44 -6.49 7.94 -17.73
CA GLN A 44 -6.43 7.82 -16.28
C GLN A 44 -7.44 8.75 -15.59
N ALA A 45 -7.53 10.01 -16.02
CA ALA A 45 -8.48 10.97 -15.45
C ALA A 45 -9.94 10.52 -15.63
N ARG A 46 -10.31 10.04 -16.83
CA ARG A 46 -11.64 9.46 -17.08
C ARG A 46 -11.91 8.22 -16.23
N SER A 47 -10.91 7.35 -16.09
CA SER A 47 -10.97 6.14 -15.28
C SER A 47 -11.24 6.47 -13.80
N MET A 48 -10.48 7.42 -13.23
CA MET A 48 -10.64 7.85 -11.84
C MET A 48 -11.97 8.59 -11.60
N SER A 49 -12.46 9.37 -12.57
CA SER A 49 -13.78 10.01 -12.50
C SER A 49 -14.90 8.98 -12.36
N LYS A 50 -14.88 7.93 -13.20
CA LYS A 50 -15.86 6.82 -13.12
C LYS A 50 -15.76 6.07 -11.79
N ALA A 51 -14.55 5.87 -11.27
CA ALA A 51 -14.35 5.26 -9.96
C ALA A 51 -14.94 6.13 -8.83
N GLY A 52 -14.79 7.46 -8.92
CA GLY A 52 -15.42 8.41 -8.00
C GLY A 52 -16.94 8.37 -8.04
N GLU A 53 -17.55 8.30 -9.22
CA GLU A 53 -19.00 8.13 -9.40
C GLU A 53 -19.52 6.81 -8.79
N GLU A 54 -18.76 5.72 -8.95
CA GLU A 54 -19.09 4.42 -8.37
C GLU A 54 -19.05 4.46 -6.84
N GLU A 55 -18.01 5.08 -6.24
CA GLU A 55 -17.94 5.32 -4.80
C GLU A 55 -19.10 6.17 -4.30
N PHE A 56 -19.40 7.27 -5.00
CA PHE A 56 -20.50 8.16 -4.63
C PHE A 56 -21.84 7.43 -4.58
N THR A 57 -22.09 6.55 -5.55
CA THR A 57 -23.32 5.75 -5.62
C THR A 57 -23.41 4.71 -4.51
N LYS A 58 -22.28 4.12 -4.11
CA LYS A 58 -22.22 3.12 -3.02
C LYS A 58 -22.25 3.76 -1.63
N ALA A 59 -21.83 5.02 -1.53
CA ALA A 59 -21.78 5.74 -0.27
C ALA A 59 -23.16 6.11 0.26
N LYS A 60 -23.30 6.19 1.58
CA LYS A 60 -24.56 6.59 2.21
C LYS A 60 -24.83 8.07 1.98
N GLU A 61 -25.96 8.37 1.35
CA GLU A 61 -27.07 9.07 2.02
C GLU A 61 -26.68 10.05 3.13
N ILE A 62 -26.37 11.32 2.85
CA ILE A 62 -26.31 12.36 3.89
C ILE A 62 -27.43 13.37 3.60
N GLU A 63 -28.38 13.44 4.52
CA GLU A 63 -29.55 14.31 4.40
C GLU A 63 -29.11 15.79 4.30
N GLY A 64 -29.63 16.49 3.29
CA GLY A 64 -29.31 17.90 3.06
C GLY A 64 -27.94 18.19 2.44
N GLU A 65 -27.11 17.17 2.15
CA GLU A 65 -25.78 17.37 1.55
C GLU A 65 -25.65 16.76 0.16
N SER A 66 -25.00 17.50 -0.75
CA SER A 66 -24.66 17.04 -2.11
C SER A 66 -23.35 16.24 -2.18
N VAL A 67 -22.69 16.07 -1.03
CA VAL A 67 -21.45 15.30 -0.88
C VAL A 67 -21.69 14.04 -0.08
N ARG A 68 -20.81 13.04 -0.25
CA ARG A 68 -20.87 11.76 0.47
C ARG A 68 -19.57 11.50 1.21
N ASN A 69 -19.65 10.78 2.33
CA ASN A 69 -18.51 10.41 3.15
C ASN A 69 -18.07 8.99 2.83
N ILE A 70 -16.78 8.79 2.57
CA ILE A 70 -16.22 7.47 2.25
C ILE A 70 -14.92 7.18 3.00
N ASP A 71 -14.58 5.91 2.94
CA ASP A 71 -13.34 5.35 3.43
C ASP A 71 -12.33 5.24 2.31
N VAL A 72 -11.10 5.66 2.57
CA VAL A 72 -10.03 5.63 1.57
C VAL A 72 -8.76 5.04 2.14
N SER A 73 -8.05 4.32 1.29
CA SER A 73 -6.68 3.94 1.55
C SER A 73 -5.72 4.84 0.81
N VAL A 74 -4.68 5.29 1.50
CA VAL A 74 -3.60 6.11 0.93
C VAL A 74 -2.28 5.39 1.10
N ASP A 75 -1.48 5.41 0.06
CA ASP A 75 -0.15 4.80 0.08
C ASP A 75 0.83 5.54 -0.83
N GLY A 76 2.09 5.60 -0.40
CA GLY A 76 3.20 6.19 -1.14
C GLY A 76 4.15 5.13 -1.68
N SER A 77 4.68 5.35 -2.89
CA SER A 77 5.69 4.49 -3.47
C SER A 77 6.75 5.26 -4.23
N TRP A 78 8.00 4.77 -4.17
CA TRP A 78 9.16 5.47 -4.71
C TRP A 78 9.83 4.71 -5.85
N MET A 79 10.38 5.45 -6.81
CA MET A 79 11.04 4.91 -8.01
C MET A 79 12.29 4.08 -7.68
N THR A 80 13.01 4.46 -6.62
CA THR A 80 14.19 3.72 -6.15
C THR A 80 13.92 3.17 -4.76
N LYS A 81 14.57 2.05 -4.41
CA LYS A 81 14.53 1.52 -3.04
C LYS A 81 15.29 2.46 -2.09
N GLY A 82 14.76 2.66 -0.89
CA GLY A 82 15.36 3.51 0.15
C GLY A 82 14.83 4.95 0.18
N HIS A 83 15.27 5.72 1.17
CA HIS A 83 14.73 7.06 1.47
C HIS A 83 15.32 8.20 0.62
N THR A 84 16.05 7.89 -0.45
CA THR A 84 16.77 8.85 -1.29
C THR A 84 16.15 9.06 -2.67
N SER A 85 14.97 8.50 -2.92
CA SER A 85 14.36 8.61 -4.24
C SER A 85 13.95 10.03 -4.61
N ASN A 86 14.25 10.42 -5.84
CA ASN A 86 13.89 11.73 -6.35
C ASN A 86 12.47 11.80 -6.92
N ILE A 87 11.83 10.65 -7.16
CA ILE A 87 10.48 10.57 -7.71
C ILE A 87 9.67 9.62 -6.84
N GLY A 88 8.53 10.11 -6.38
CA GLY A 88 7.56 9.36 -5.60
C GLY A 88 6.16 9.54 -6.17
N THR A 89 5.31 8.54 -5.98
CA THR A 89 3.91 8.59 -6.35
C THR A 89 3.05 8.24 -5.15
N THR A 90 1.99 8.99 -4.94
CA THR A 90 0.97 8.70 -3.94
C THR A 90 -0.28 8.25 -4.66
N SER A 91 -0.96 7.22 -4.15
CA SER A 91 -2.24 6.74 -4.66
C SER A 91 -3.30 6.77 -3.56
N LEU A 92 -4.55 6.99 -3.98
CA LEU A 92 -5.72 6.97 -3.12
C LEU A 92 -6.77 6.03 -3.72
N ILE A 93 -7.21 5.05 -2.93
CA ILE A 93 -8.13 3.98 -3.34
C ILE A 93 -9.38 4.04 -2.46
N GLY A 94 -10.57 4.02 -3.07
CA GLY A 94 -11.84 3.93 -2.35
C GLY A 94 -12.14 2.50 -1.93
N PHE A 95 -12.67 2.29 -0.72
CA PHE A 95 -12.91 0.94 -0.20
C PHE A 95 -14.16 0.25 -0.76
N ALA A 96 -15.19 0.99 -1.17
CA ALA A 96 -16.45 0.36 -1.63
C ALA A 96 -16.37 -0.11 -3.09
N SER A 97 -15.62 0.63 -3.92
CA SER A 97 -15.28 0.29 -5.30
C SER A 97 -14.04 -0.59 -5.40
N GLY A 98 -13.10 -0.44 -4.46
CA GLY A 98 -11.77 -1.04 -4.55
C GLY A 98 -10.89 -0.44 -5.64
N LYS A 99 -11.29 0.71 -6.21
CA LYS A 99 -10.65 1.39 -7.35
C LYS A 99 -9.86 2.63 -6.93
N VAL A 100 -8.89 3.00 -7.75
CA VAL A 100 -8.10 4.21 -7.60
C VAL A 100 -8.96 5.43 -7.93
N LEU A 101 -9.08 6.35 -6.98
CA LEU A 101 -9.82 7.61 -7.14
C LEU A 101 -8.90 8.77 -7.46
N ASP A 102 -7.63 8.70 -7.05
CA ASP A 102 -6.66 9.74 -7.30
C ASP A 102 -5.21 9.20 -7.25
N THR A 103 -4.33 9.85 -7.99
CA THR A 103 -2.88 9.64 -7.92
C THR A 103 -2.13 10.95 -8.10
N LEU A 104 -0.94 11.03 -7.50
CA LEU A 104 -0.06 12.17 -7.68
C LEU A 104 1.41 11.77 -7.66
N THR A 105 2.10 12.00 -8.77
CA THR A 105 3.54 11.77 -8.90
C THR A 105 4.32 13.07 -8.72
N LYS A 106 5.14 13.14 -7.67
CA LYS A 106 6.01 14.28 -7.35
C LYS A 106 7.48 14.01 -7.67
N SER A 107 8.23 15.07 -7.95
CA SER A 107 9.67 15.02 -8.20
C SER A 107 10.41 16.05 -7.34
N LYS A 108 11.56 15.65 -6.79
CA LYS A 108 12.55 16.52 -6.13
C LYS A 108 13.55 17.16 -7.07
N ILE A 109 13.55 16.74 -8.33
CA ILE A 109 14.53 17.19 -9.30
C ILE A 109 13.84 17.66 -10.57
N CYS A 110 14.47 18.64 -11.21
CA CYS A 110 14.21 18.98 -12.59
C CYS A 110 15.54 18.89 -13.34
N LYS A 111 15.65 17.94 -14.29
CA LYS A 111 16.88 17.77 -15.09
C LYS A 111 17.23 19.01 -15.91
N SER A 112 16.22 19.76 -16.34
CA SER A 112 16.43 21.02 -17.03
C SER A 112 17.03 22.07 -16.10
N CYS A 113 16.51 22.21 -14.87
CA CYS A 113 17.10 23.10 -13.88
C CYS A 113 18.51 22.67 -13.49
N GLU A 114 18.76 21.37 -13.25
CA GLU A 114 20.10 20.85 -12.94
C GLU A 114 21.12 21.18 -14.03
N TYR A 115 20.72 21.05 -15.30
CA TYR A 115 21.58 21.40 -16.44
C TYR A 115 21.92 22.89 -16.44
N TRP A 116 20.93 23.76 -16.27
CA TRP A 116 21.12 25.21 -16.33
C TRP A 116 21.69 25.83 -15.05
N ALA A 117 21.68 25.11 -13.92
CA ALA A 117 22.19 25.60 -12.63
C ALA A 117 23.65 26.07 -12.70
N ASN A 118 24.48 25.39 -13.50
CA ASN A 118 25.90 25.72 -13.67
C ASN A 118 26.17 26.60 -14.90
N LYS A 119 25.11 27.04 -15.59
CA LYS A 119 25.15 27.71 -16.90
C LYS A 119 24.35 29.01 -16.93
N VAL A 120 24.15 29.61 -15.77
CA VAL A 120 23.32 30.82 -15.60
C VAL A 120 23.81 32.02 -16.41
N ASN A 121 25.10 32.03 -16.76
CA ASN A 121 25.73 33.10 -17.54
C ASN A 121 25.85 32.76 -19.05
N GLU A 122 25.43 31.57 -19.49
CA GLU A 122 25.49 31.19 -20.91
C GLU A 122 24.37 31.87 -21.71
N GLU A 123 24.66 32.22 -22.97
CA GLU A 123 23.66 32.70 -23.91
C GLU A 123 22.52 31.68 -24.04
N GLY A 124 21.29 32.16 -23.86
CA GLY A 124 20.08 31.32 -23.90
C GLY A 124 19.51 30.94 -22.54
N TYR A 125 20.21 31.17 -21.41
CA TYR A 125 19.65 30.91 -20.08
C TYR A 125 18.36 31.70 -19.82
N VAL A 126 18.34 33.00 -20.16
CA VAL A 126 17.16 33.86 -19.97
C VAL A 126 15.97 33.34 -20.77
N LYS A 127 16.17 33.08 -22.07
CA LYS A 127 15.13 32.54 -22.97
C LYS A 127 14.62 31.17 -22.51
N TRP A 128 15.51 30.31 -22.02
CA TRP A 128 15.13 29.04 -21.42
C TRP A 128 14.29 29.27 -20.15
N LYS A 129 14.74 30.13 -19.23
CA LYS A 129 14.08 30.39 -17.95
C LYS A 129 12.66 30.93 -18.14
N GLU A 130 12.45 31.80 -19.12
CA GLU A 130 11.13 32.35 -19.47
C GLU A 130 10.16 31.30 -20.01
N SER A 131 10.66 30.30 -20.74
CA SER A 131 9.84 29.22 -21.33
C SER A 131 9.77 27.95 -20.48
N HIS A 132 10.55 27.87 -19.40
CA HIS A 132 10.73 26.65 -18.63
C HIS A 132 9.61 26.41 -17.62
N VAL A 133 8.91 25.30 -17.79
CA VAL A 133 8.01 24.75 -16.76
C VAL A 133 8.79 23.77 -15.88
N CYS A 134 9.07 24.18 -14.65
CA CYS A 134 9.80 23.36 -13.69
C CYS A 134 9.05 22.07 -13.36
N THR A 135 9.76 20.95 -13.42
CA THR A 135 9.20 19.63 -13.08
C THR A 135 9.48 19.20 -11.65
N MET A 136 10.23 20.01 -10.89
CA MET A 136 10.39 19.82 -9.46
C MET A 136 9.13 20.31 -8.76
N THR A 137 8.41 19.39 -8.12
CA THR A 137 7.13 19.64 -7.45
C THR A 137 7.21 19.37 -5.95
N HIS A 138 8.41 19.10 -5.43
CA HIS A 138 8.63 18.73 -4.03
C HIS A 138 10.02 19.19 -3.57
N SER A 139 10.08 19.89 -2.45
CA SER A 139 11.34 20.36 -1.85
C SER A 139 11.73 19.61 -0.57
N GLY A 140 10.83 18.80 -0.01
CA GLY A 140 11.04 18.06 1.24
C GLY A 140 11.82 16.74 1.08
N SER A 141 11.82 15.94 2.14
CA SER A 141 12.40 14.59 2.11
C SER A 141 11.60 13.68 1.18
N SER A 142 12.20 12.60 0.69
CA SER A 142 11.51 11.65 -0.18
C SER A 142 10.27 11.07 0.53
N GLY A 143 10.41 10.75 1.83
CA GLY A 143 9.31 10.25 2.65
C GLY A 143 8.16 11.25 2.82
N SER A 144 8.40 12.56 2.73
CA SER A 144 7.33 13.56 2.86
C SER A 144 6.49 13.74 1.60
N MET A 145 6.88 13.15 0.46
CA MET A 145 6.09 13.20 -0.78
C MET A 145 4.72 12.53 -0.62
N GLU A 146 4.64 11.46 0.17
CA GLU A 146 3.37 10.78 0.44
C GLU A 146 2.41 11.72 1.14
N ALA A 147 2.84 12.32 2.24
CA ALA A 147 2.06 13.26 3.03
C ALA A 147 1.63 14.48 2.21
N ASP A 148 2.56 15.07 1.45
CA ASP A 148 2.28 16.23 0.59
C ASP A 148 1.38 15.86 -0.59
N GLY A 149 1.40 14.60 -1.03
CA GLY A 149 0.47 14.11 -2.04
C GLY A 149 -0.92 13.83 -1.48
N ALA A 150 -0.99 13.25 -0.27
CA ALA A 150 -2.25 12.98 0.42
C ALA A 150 -3.03 14.27 0.69
N VAL A 151 -2.38 15.31 1.19
CA VAL A 151 -3.02 16.63 1.42
C VAL A 151 -3.64 17.18 0.13
N GLU A 152 -2.90 17.11 -0.99
CA GLU A 152 -3.38 17.63 -2.28
C GLU A 152 -4.53 16.82 -2.86
N MET A 153 -4.54 15.48 -2.70
CA MET A 153 -5.66 14.65 -3.13
C MET A 153 -6.91 14.85 -2.25
N PHE A 154 -6.73 15.07 -0.94
CA PHE A 154 -7.84 15.36 -0.03
C PHE A 154 -8.45 16.74 -0.34
N SER A 155 -7.65 17.77 -0.59
CA SER A 155 -8.17 19.12 -0.83
C SER A 155 -9.01 19.25 -2.10
N ARG A 156 -8.75 18.43 -3.13
CA ARG A 156 -9.52 18.43 -4.40
C ARG A 156 -10.63 17.38 -4.48
N SER A 157 -10.81 16.56 -3.45
CA SER A 157 -11.75 15.42 -3.45
C SER A 157 -13.21 15.81 -3.68
N VAL A 158 -13.68 16.87 -3.02
CA VAL A 158 -15.06 17.37 -3.17
C VAL A 158 -15.28 17.92 -4.58
N GLN A 159 -14.32 18.69 -5.11
CA GLN A 159 -14.41 19.24 -6.46
C GLN A 159 -14.43 18.14 -7.53
N ASN A 160 -13.55 17.15 -7.38
CA ASN A 160 -13.38 16.11 -8.39
C ASN A 160 -14.51 15.07 -8.35
N HIS A 161 -14.95 14.68 -7.15
CA HIS A 161 -15.79 13.48 -6.98
C HIS A 161 -17.05 13.71 -6.14
N LYS A 162 -17.23 14.90 -5.54
CA LYS A 162 -18.27 15.16 -4.53
C LYS A 162 -18.15 14.24 -3.31
N LEU A 163 -16.92 13.86 -2.96
CA LEU A 163 -16.62 12.96 -1.85
C LEU A 163 -15.80 13.67 -0.78
N ARG A 164 -16.11 13.39 0.49
CA ARG A 164 -15.25 13.65 1.65
C ARG A 164 -14.66 12.33 2.14
N TYR A 165 -13.35 12.33 2.34
CA TYR A 165 -12.62 11.16 2.80
C TYR A 165 -12.53 11.20 4.33
N THR A 166 -13.48 10.56 5.02
CA THR A 166 -13.64 10.70 6.47
C THR A 166 -12.91 9.65 7.28
N ARG A 167 -12.57 8.50 6.68
CA ARG A 167 -11.78 7.45 7.33
C ARG A 167 -10.55 7.13 6.47
N TYR A 168 -9.38 7.40 7.05
CA TYR A 168 -8.07 7.27 6.41
C TYR A 168 -7.41 5.96 6.83
N ILE A 169 -7.08 5.11 5.86
CA ILE A 169 -6.28 3.90 6.07
C ILE A 169 -4.92 4.14 5.38
N GLY A 170 -3.87 4.28 6.16
CA GLY A 170 -2.50 4.33 5.66
C GLY A 170 -1.58 3.45 6.48
N ASP A 171 -0.35 3.30 6.00
CA ASP A 171 0.66 2.56 6.74
C ASP A 171 1.00 3.31 8.05
N GLY A 172 1.61 2.62 9.01
CA GLY A 172 1.87 3.13 10.36
C GLY A 172 2.66 4.44 10.48
N ASP A 173 3.06 5.08 9.37
CA ASP A 173 3.62 6.42 9.36
C ASP A 173 2.58 7.46 9.78
N THR A 174 2.75 7.96 11.00
CA THR A 174 1.86 8.95 11.62
C THR A 174 1.91 10.31 10.94
N ASN A 175 2.93 10.57 10.12
CA ASN A 175 3.17 11.89 9.53
C ASN A 175 2.20 12.23 8.40
N SER A 176 1.86 11.27 7.52
CA SER A 176 0.93 11.51 6.40
C SER A 176 -0.47 11.86 6.89
N PHE A 177 -1.01 11.04 7.79
CA PHE A 177 -2.30 11.33 8.43
C PHE A 177 -2.28 12.66 9.18
N LYS A 178 -1.22 12.93 9.96
CA LYS A 178 -1.12 14.19 10.71
C LYS A 178 -1.20 15.41 9.79
N LYS A 179 -0.45 15.42 8.68
CA LYS A 179 -0.52 16.53 7.71
C LYS A 179 -1.91 16.68 7.09
N VAL A 180 -2.55 15.57 6.73
CA VAL A 180 -3.93 15.60 6.20
C VAL A 180 -4.91 16.16 7.22
N HIS A 181 -4.85 15.67 8.46
CA HIS A 181 -5.69 16.16 9.56
C HIS A 181 -5.46 17.65 9.82
N ASP A 182 -4.21 18.08 9.94
CA ASP A 182 -3.83 19.47 10.21
C ASP A 182 -4.18 20.42 9.04
N SER A 183 -4.23 19.90 7.80
CA SER A 183 -4.68 20.67 6.63
C SER A 183 -6.18 20.98 6.63
N ASN A 184 -6.96 20.30 7.48
CA ASN A 184 -8.39 20.50 7.68
C ASN A 184 -9.19 20.65 6.37
N PRO A 185 -9.08 19.71 5.42
CA PRO A 185 -9.56 19.88 4.05
C PRO A 185 -11.09 20.01 3.95
N TYR A 186 -11.82 19.62 4.99
CA TYR A 186 -13.29 19.62 5.03
C TYR A 186 -13.87 20.57 6.09
N GLY A 187 -13.03 21.41 6.70
CA GLY A 187 -13.45 22.32 7.76
C GLY A 187 -13.75 21.63 9.09
N THR A 188 -14.10 22.44 10.10
CA THR A 188 -14.31 21.98 11.48
C THR A 188 -15.52 21.07 11.67
N SER A 189 -16.44 21.03 10.70
CA SER A 189 -17.62 20.18 10.75
C SER A 189 -17.35 18.72 10.38
N CYS A 190 -16.18 18.40 9.81
CA CYS A 190 -15.88 17.05 9.31
C CYS A 190 -14.44 16.64 9.69
N SER A 191 -14.31 15.92 10.80
CA SER A 191 -13.03 15.32 11.23
C SER A 191 -12.71 14.03 10.48
N ILE A 192 -11.42 13.78 10.26
CA ILE A 192 -10.91 12.58 9.58
C ILE A 192 -10.40 11.61 10.64
N GLU A 193 -10.95 10.40 10.67
CA GLU A 193 -10.53 9.32 11.55
C GLU A 193 -9.39 8.50 10.93
N LYS A 194 -8.33 8.22 11.70
CA LYS A 194 -7.30 7.26 11.30
C LYS A 194 -7.68 5.83 11.69
N LEU A 195 -7.80 4.97 10.69
CA LEU A 195 -7.90 3.52 10.84
C LEU A 195 -6.53 2.85 10.60
N GLU A 196 -6.42 1.57 10.95
CA GLU A 196 -5.18 0.81 10.84
C GLU A 196 -5.35 -0.39 9.91
N CYS A 197 -4.36 -0.61 9.05
CA CYS A 197 -4.29 -1.81 8.22
C CYS A 197 -4.07 -3.05 9.11
N VAL A 198 -4.93 -4.06 8.99
CA VAL A 198 -4.79 -5.32 9.74
C VAL A 198 -3.45 -6.00 9.44
N GLY A 199 -2.97 -5.93 8.20
CA GLY A 199 -1.66 -6.46 7.82
C GLY A 199 -0.51 -5.75 8.55
N HIS A 200 -0.61 -4.43 8.73
CA HIS A 200 0.39 -3.65 9.46
C HIS A 200 0.37 -3.98 10.96
N VAL A 201 -0.83 -4.04 11.57
CA VAL A 201 -0.99 -4.39 12.98
C VAL A 201 -0.56 -5.84 13.25
N GLN A 202 -0.79 -6.75 12.29
CA GLN A 202 -0.24 -8.10 12.31
C GLN A 202 1.30 -8.08 12.31
N LYS A 203 1.93 -7.39 11.36
CA LYS A 203 3.40 -7.26 11.29
C LYS A 203 3.98 -6.69 12.60
N ARG A 204 3.28 -5.75 13.25
CA ARG A 204 3.68 -5.15 14.55
C ARG A 204 3.88 -6.21 15.64
N MET A 205 3.03 -7.23 15.74
CA MET A 205 3.21 -8.35 16.68
C MET A 205 4.55 -9.05 16.48
N GLY A 206 4.83 -9.46 15.24
CA GLY A 206 6.06 -10.16 14.90
C GLY A 206 7.31 -9.31 15.11
N THR A 207 7.27 -8.03 14.74
CA THR A 207 8.39 -7.10 14.93
C THR A 207 8.71 -6.89 16.42
N ARG A 208 7.69 -6.68 17.26
CA ARG A 208 7.89 -6.48 18.70
C ARG A 208 8.45 -7.73 19.38
N LEU A 209 7.96 -8.92 19.01
CA LEU A 209 8.49 -10.19 19.55
C LEU A 209 9.94 -10.44 19.13
N ARG A 210 10.30 -10.16 17.87
CA ARG A 210 11.69 -10.27 17.39
C ARG A 210 12.62 -9.30 18.10
N LYS A 211 12.19 -8.04 18.25
CA LYS A 211 12.93 -7.02 19.00
C LYS A 211 13.14 -7.46 20.46
N LEU A 212 12.07 -7.90 21.13
CA LEU A 212 12.16 -8.42 22.50
C LEU A 212 13.14 -9.61 22.61
N LYS A 213 13.12 -10.53 21.63
CA LYS A 213 14.08 -11.64 21.55
C LYS A 213 15.52 -11.15 21.45
N ALA A 214 15.77 -10.16 20.60
CA ALA A 214 17.09 -9.56 20.40
C ALA A 214 17.57 -8.83 21.66
N ASP A 215 16.74 -8.00 22.28
CA ASP A 215 17.05 -7.20 23.48
C ASP A 215 17.32 -8.08 24.73
N ASN A 216 16.89 -9.33 24.69
CA ASN A 216 17.09 -10.35 25.73
C ASN A 216 18.09 -11.43 25.35
N ARG A 217 18.90 -11.22 24.31
CA ARG A 217 19.93 -12.17 23.90
C ARG A 217 20.92 -12.41 25.04
N GLY A 218 21.15 -13.68 25.37
CA GLY A 218 22.08 -14.10 26.45
C GLY A 218 21.53 -13.97 27.87
N LYS A 219 20.46 -13.19 28.10
CA LYS A 219 19.84 -13.04 29.42
C LYS A 219 19.12 -14.32 29.84
N LYS A 220 19.29 -14.71 31.10
CA LYS A 220 18.57 -15.83 31.70
C LYS A 220 17.25 -15.34 32.29
N LEU A 221 16.19 -16.10 32.04
CA LEU A 221 14.89 -15.88 32.64
C LEU A 221 14.81 -16.57 34.01
N ALA A 222 13.67 -16.44 34.69
CA ALA A 222 13.44 -17.04 36.02
C ALA A 222 13.68 -18.56 36.07
N ASP A 223 13.62 -19.26 34.94
CA ASP A 223 13.91 -20.69 34.82
C ASP A 223 15.36 -21.01 34.43
N GLY A 224 16.28 -20.04 34.52
CA GLY A 224 17.71 -20.21 34.22
C GLY A 224 18.03 -20.38 32.73
N LYS A 225 17.04 -20.25 31.84
CA LYS A 225 17.17 -20.44 30.38
C LYS A 225 16.97 -19.13 29.62
N THR A 226 17.48 -19.06 28.40
CA THR A 226 17.36 -17.89 27.53
C THR A 226 15.95 -17.73 26.97
N LEU A 227 15.56 -16.54 26.52
CA LEU A 227 14.24 -16.32 25.90
C LEU A 227 14.04 -17.15 24.60
N GLY A 228 15.08 -17.24 23.77
CA GLY A 228 15.11 -18.10 22.59
C GLY A 228 15.71 -19.48 22.87
N GLY A 229 15.63 -20.37 21.87
CA GLY A 229 16.17 -21.75 21.92
C GLY A 229 15.11 -22.81 21.61
N LYS A 230 15.53 -24.08 21.56
CA LYS A 230 14.64 -25.23 21.32
C LYS A 230 13.52 -25.26 22.37
N GLY A 231 12.26 -25.35 21.91
CA GLY A 231 11.07 -25.34 22.78
C GLY A 231 10.74 -23.99 23.41
N ARG A 232 11.28 -22.89 22.89
CA ARG A 232 11.03 -21.52 23.40
C ARG A 232 10.63 -20.58 22.27
N LEU A 233 10.86 -19.27 22.42
CA LEU A 233 10.48 -18.26 21.43
C LEU A 233 11.42 -18.30 20.21
N THR A 234 11.20 -19.24 19.30
CA THR A 234 11.90 -19.33 18.01
C THR A 234 11.24 -18.44 16.97
N ASP A 235 11.91 -18.20 15.84
CA ASP A 235 11.32 -17.38 14.76
C ASP A 235 10.06 -18.03 14.18
N VAL A 236 10.04 -19.36 14.07
CA VAL A 236 8.83 -20.12 13.71
C VAL A 236 7.68 -19.90 14.69
N GLN A 237 7.95 -19.87 16.01
CA GLN A 237 6.93 -19.56 17.01
C GLN A 237 6.44 -18.12 16.88
N ILE A 238 7.33 -17.17 16.60
CA ILE A 238 6.97 -15.77 16.36
C ILE A 238 6.07 -15.66 15.12
N ASP A 239 6.40 -16.35 14.02
CA ASP A 239 5.60 -16.35 12.80
C ASP A 239 4.21 -16.96 13.00
N GLN A 240 4.12 -18.05 13.76
CA GLN A 240 2.84 -18.64 14.15
C GLN A 240 1.99 -17.68 14.98
N ILE A 241 2.56 -17.09 16.05
CA ILE A 241 1.84 -16.12 16.89
C ILE A 241 1.38 -14.92 16.07
N THR A 242 2.25 -14.42 15.19
CA THR A 242 1.96 -13.29 14.30
C THR A 242 0.79 -13.62 13.36
N THR A 243 0.81 -14.79 12.74
CA THR A 243 -0.25 -15.25 11.83
C THR A 243 -1.58 -15.42 12.57
N TYR A 244 -1.56 -16.09 13.73
CA TYR A 244 -2.76 -16.28 14.54
C TYR A 244 -3.34 -14.96 15.02
N TYR A 245 -2.51 -14.01 15.41
CA TYR A 245 -2.94 -12.68 15.83
C TYR A 245 -3.67 -11.94 14.68
N GLY A 246 -3.11 -11.94 13.47
CA GLY A 246 -3.79 -11.37 12.30
C GLY A 246 -5.10 -12.09 11.96
N ASN A 247 -5.13 -13.42 12.07
CA ASN A 247 -6.34 -14.21 11.83
C ASN A 247 -7.42 -13.93 12.87
N ALA A 248 -7.06 -13.76 14.15
CA ALA A 248 -8.00 -13.40 15.20
C ALA A 248 -8.70 -12.06 14.91
N ILE A 249 -7.98 -11.07 14.38
CA ILE A 249 -8.56 -9.79 13.94
C ILE A 249 -9.51 -10.01 12.75
N ARG A 250 -9.06 -10.70 11.69
CA ARG A 250 -9.86 -10.91 10.47
C ARG A 250 -11.11 -11.75 10.69
N ALA A 251 -11.07 -12.71 11.62
CA ALA A 251 -12.20 -13.58 11.94
C ALA A 251 -13.26 -12.91 12.82
N ASN A 252 -12.94 -11.77 13.44
CA ASN A 252 -13.83 -11.07 14.37
C ASN A 252 -14.12 -9.63 13.91
N LYS A 253 -14.32 -9.41 12.60
CA LYS A 253 -14.73 -8.11 12.08
C LYS A 253 -16.04 -7.67 12.73
N HIS A 254 -16.15 -6.38 13.03
CA HIS A 254 -17.30 -5.78 13.70
C HIS A 254 -17.62 -6.35 15.10
N ASN A 255 -16.76 -7.23 15.65
CA ASN A 255 -16.92 -7.79 17.00
C ASN A 255 -15.65 -7.55 17.84
N LEU A 256 -15.62 -6.41 18.52
CA LEU A 256 -14.48 -5.98 19.33
C LEU A 256 -14.21 -6.91 20.52
N GLU A 257 -15.26 -7.39 21.18
CA GLU A 257 -15.12 -8.32 22.30
C GLU A 257 -14.60 -9.69 21.85
N GLY A 258 -15.17 -10.22 20.75
CA GLY A 258 -14.71 -11.44 20.11
C GLY A 258 -13.26 -11.36 19.67
N MET A 259 -12.84 -10.22 19.10
CA MET A 259 -11.45 -9.97 18.71
C MET A 259 -10.50 -10.02 19.91
N ARG A 260 -10.85 -9.34 21.02
CA ARG A 260 -10.08 -9.38 22.27
C ARG A 260 -10.01 -10.79 22.84
N LYS A 261 -11.14 -11.49 22.89
CA LYS A 261 -11.23 -12.87 23.36
C LYS A 261 -10.34 -13.81 22.54
N ALA A 262 -10.39 -13.70 21.22
CA ALA A 262 -9.59 -14.52 20.31
C ALA A 262 -8.08 -14.26 20.45
N ILE A 263 -7.66 -13.00 20.62
CA ILE A 263 -6.25 -12.65 20.84
C ILE A 263 -5.75 -13.22 22.19
N TRP A 264 -6.54 -13.11 23.27
CA TRP A 264 -6.20 -13.74 24.55
C TRP A 264 -6.17 -15.27 24.45
N ALA A 265 -7.04 -15.87 23.64
CA ALA A 265 -7.04 -17.31 23.40
C ALA A 265 -5.68 -17.79 22.88
N ILE A 266 -5.02 -17.03 22.00
CA ILE A 266 -3.68 -17.36 21.51
C ILE A 266 -2.68 -17.43 22.67
N TYR A 267 -2.68 -16.40 23.54
CA TYR A 267 -1.77 -16.32 24.67
C TYR A 267 -1.97 -17.48 25.65
N PHE A 268 -3.20 -17.71 26.10
CA PHE A 268 -3.50 -18.76 27.09
C PHE A 268 -3.34 -20.16 26.50
N HIS A 269 -3.67 -20.35 25.22
CA HIS A 269 -3.43 -21.62 24.53
C HIS A 269 -1.93 -21.95 24.47
N LYS A 270 -1.08 -20.96 24.19
CA LYS A 270 0.39 -21.14 24.19
C LYS A 270 0.99 -21.33 25.58
N LYS A 271 0.36 -20.79 26.63
CA LYS A 271 0.78 -20.98 28.03
C LYS A 271 0.37 -22.34 28.61
N SER A 272 -0.72 -22.92 28.09
CA SER A 272 -1.32 -24.15 28.61
C SER A 272 -0.37 -25.35 28.57
N CYS A 273 -0.40 -26.16 29.64
CA CYS A 273 0.38 -27.40 29.74
C CYS A 273 -0.40 -28.47 30.50
N ASP A 274 0.10 -29.71 30.50
CA ASP A 274 -0.55 -30.83 31.19
C ASP A 274 -0.76 -30.57 32.70
N LYS A 275 0.07 -29.73 33.32
CA LYS A 275 -0.06 -29.38 34.76
C LYS A 275 -1.00 -28.20 35.03
N ASP A 276 -1.23 -27.36 34.03
CA ASP A 276 -2.01 -26.12 34.12
C ASP A 276 -2.64 -25.84 32.76
N ALA A 277 -3.81 -26.45 32.52
CA ALA A 277 -4.52 -26.41 31.25
C ALA A 277 -5.47 -25.21 31.24
N VAL A 278 -5.19 -24.20 30.41
CA VAL A 278 -5.95 -22.94 30.35
C VAL A 278 -6.56 -22.75 28.96
N HIS A 279 -7.73 -23.35 28.74
CA HIS A 279 -8.44 -23.33 27.45
C HIS A 279 -9.76 -22.54 27.49
N ASN A 280 -9.95 -21.69 28.51
CA ASN A 280 -11.19 -20.93 28.76
C ASN A 280 -11.62 -20.00 27.61
N PHE A 281 -10.65 -19.55 26.81
CA PHE A 281 -10.88 -18.68 25.66
C PHE A 281 -10.85 -19.42 24.31
N CYS A 282 -10.54 -20.72 24.31
CA CYS A 282 -10.43 -21.52 23.09
C CYS A 282 -11.81 -21.88 22.52
N GLY A 283 -11.90 -21.94 21.19
CA GLY A 283 -13.05 -22.45 20.46
C GLY A 283 -12.84 -23.89 19.97
N GLU A 284 -13.61 -24.28 18.95
CA GLU A 284 -13.63 -25.66 18.43
C GLU A 284 -12.34 -26.10 17.73
N TRP A 285 -11.52 -25.14 17.29
CA TRP A 285 -10.20 -25.42 16.71
C TRP A 285 -9.20 -26.00 17.72
N CYS A 286 -9.47 -25.89 19.03
CA CYS A 286 -8.57 -26.34 20.06
C CYS A 286 -8.72 -27.85 20.31
N SER A 287 -7.65 -28.60 20.05
CA SER A 287 -7.60 -30.05 20.26
C SER A 287 -7.87 -30.47 21.71
N TYR A 288 -7.54 -29.63 22.70
CA TYR A 288 -7.90 -29.90 24.10
C TYR A 288 -9.42 -29.83 24.31
N ARG A 289 -10.09 -28.80 23.78
CA ARG A 289 -11.56 -28.67 23.86
C ARG A 289 -12.27 -29.78 23.10
N LYS A 290 -11.67 -30.25 21.99
CA LYS A 290 -12.17 -31.40 21.27
C LYS A 290 -12.07 -32.68 22.11
N ALA A 291 -10.90 -32.96 22.70
CA ALA A 291 -10.72 -34.09 23.60
C ALA A 291 -11.63 -34.03 24.84
N GLU A 292 -11.90 -32.83 25.37
CA GLU A 292 -12.88 -32.61 26.44
C GLU A 292 -14.30 -33.02 26.02
N LYS A 293 -14.74 -32.61 24.83
CA LYS A 293 -16.05 -33.00 24.29
C LYS A 293 -16.14 -34.50 23.98
N GLU A 294 -15.05 -35.12 23.56
CA GLU A 294 -14.98 -36.54 23.17
C GLU A 294 -14.67 -37.48 24.35
N GLY A 295 -14.41 -36.95 25.55
CA GLY A 295 -14.09 -37.75 26.73
C GLY A 295 -12.65 -38.30 26.75
N GLU A 296 -11.77 -37.81 25.90
CA GLU A 296 -10.41 -38.31 25.68
C GLU A 296 -9.31 -37.53 26.44
N LEU A 297 -9.69 -36.74 27.46
CA LEU A 297 -8.74 -35.89 28.20
C LEU A 297 -7.62 -36.68 28.89
N ALA A 298 -7.89 -37.90 29.35
CA ALA A 298 -6.90 -38.73 30.04
C ALA A 298 -5.69 -39.08 29.15
N SER A 299 -5.90 -39.22 27.84
CA SER A 299 -4.86 -39.50 26.84
C SER A 299 -4.28 -38.24 26.19
N TYR A 300 -4.85 -37.07 26.46
CA TYR A 300 -4.43 -35.83 25.81
C TYR A 300 -3.07 -35.36 26.32
N LYS A 301 -2.20 -34.94 25.39
CA LYS A 301 -0.90 -34.34 25.69
C LYS A 301 -0.76 -32.99 25.02
N HIS A 302 -0.46 -31.96 25.81
CA HIS A 302 -0.18 -30.64 25.28
C HIS A 302 1.06 -30.67 24.39
N LYS A 303 0.93 -30.10 23.20
CA LYS A 303 2.01 -29.92 22.23
C LYS A 303 2.16 -28.43 21.92
N ASN A 304 3.35 -28.01 21.53
CA ASN A 304 3.63 -26.65 21.04
C ASN A 304 3.35 -25.51 22.04
N ASN A 305 3.38 -25.80 23.34
CA ASN A 305 3.31 -24.82 24.41
C ASN A 305 4.67 -24.15 24.65
N LEU A 306 4.64 -22.97 25.28
CA LEU A 306 5.82 -22.21 25.67
C LEU A 306 5.96 -22.19 27.19
N PRO A 307 7.20 -22.22 27.73
CA PRO A 307 7.42 -22.15 29.17
C PRO A 307 6.82 -20.89 29.79
N ILE A 308 6.31 -20.99 31.03
CA ILE A 308 5.73 -19.86 31.77
C ILE A 308 6.67 -18.66 31.81
N ALA A 309 7.97 -18.90 32.01
CA ALA A 309 8.99 -17.84 32.01
C ALA A 309 9.06 -17.07 30.68
N VAL A 310 8.83 -17.72 29.53
CA VAL A 310 8.73 -17.06 28.22
C VAL A 310 7.41 -16.29 28.12
N MET A 311 6.32 -16.91 28.57
CA MET A 311 4.97 -16.33 28.46
C MET A 311 4.80 -15.06 29.29
N GLU A 312 5.40 -14.97 30.49
CA GLU A 312 5.36 -13.75 31.29
C GLU A 312 6.16 -12.61 30.64
N VAL A 313 7.28 -12.94 29.97
CA VAL A 313 8.12 -11.94 29.27
C VAL A 313 7.42 -11.38 28.02
N ILE A 314 6.67 -12.18 27.27
CA ILE A 314 5.93 -11.70 26.08
C ILE A 314 4.56 -11.10 26.41
N ARG A 315 4.03 -11.31 27.62
CA ARG A 315 2.70 -10.84 28.05
C ARG A 315 2.47 -9.34 27.86
N PRO A 316 3.44 -8.45 28.15
CA PRO A 316 3.26 -7.01 27.91
C PRO A 316 2.95 -6.69 26.44
N ILE A 317 3.58 -7.38 25.49
CA ILE A 317 3.30 -7.17 24.05
C ILE A 317 1.84 -7.53 23.73
N PHE A 318 1.33 -8.65 24.27
CA PHE A 318 -0.08 -9.02 24.09
C PHE A 318 -1.03 -7.99 24.72
N LYS A 319 -0.73 -7.51 25.94
CA LYS A 319 -1.52 -6.47 26.62
C LYS A 319 -1.58 -5.17 25.82
N ASP A 320 -0.47 -4.76 25.22
CA ASP A 320 -0.42 -3.53 24.43
C ASP A 320 -1.15 -3.70 23.08
N LEU A 321 -1.05 -4.87 22.46
CA LEU A 321 -1.64 -5.11 21.14
C LEU A 321 -3.10 -5.55 21.18
N ILE A 322 -3.64 -5.84 22.36
CA ILE A 322 -5.09 -6.01 22.58
C ILE A 322 -5.77 -4.69 22.97
N ASP A 323 -5.04 -3.58 23.02
CA ASP A 323 -5.59 -2.28 23.40
C ASP A 323 -6.86 -1.93 22.63
N THR A 324 -7.87 -1.45 23.34
CA THR A 324 -9.20 -1.19 22.78
C THR A 324 -9.15 -0.12 21.69
N SER A 325 -8.32 0.91 21.86
CA SER A 325 -8.19 1.99 20.88
C SER A 325 -7.53 1.49 19.59
N LEU A 326 -6.53 0.59 19.71
CA LEU A 326 -5.91 -0.05 18.55
C LEU A 326 -6.88 -0.98 17.80
N LEU A 327 -7.58 -1.85 18.52
CA LEU A 327 -8.47 -2.83 17.90
C LEU A 327 -9.70 -2.20 17.25
N LYS A 328 -10.22 -1.08 17.81
CA LYS A 328 -11.28 -0.28 17.16
C LYS A 328 -10.86 0.18 15.76
N LYS A 329 -9.61 0.61 15.59
CA LYS A 329 -9.06 1.04 14.28
C LYS A 329 -8.91 -0.10 13.26
N CYS A 330 -8.97 -1.35 13.70
CA CYS A 330 -8.90 -2.55 12.86
C CYS A 330 -10.25 -3.25 12.70
N LEU A 331 -11.32 -2.73 13.31
CA LEU A 331 -12.57 -3.44 13.53
C LEU A 331 -13.27 -3.84 12.23
N ASP A 332 -13.15 -3.01 11.19
CA ASP A 332 -13.72 -3.26 9.86
C ASP A 332 -12.85 -4.19 9.00
N GLY A 333 -11.65 -4.52 9.49
CA GLY A 333 -10.76 -5.48 8.85
C GLY A 333 -10.11 -4.98 7.56
N TYR A 334 -9.92 -3.67 7.42
CA TYR A 334 -9.31 -3.06 6.24
C TYR A 334 -7.85 -3.50 6.03
N THR A 335 -7.45 -3.56 4.76
CA THR A 335 -6.09 -3.92 4.34
C THR A 335 -5.63 -2.98 3.22
N GLN A 336 -4.31 -2.92 3.00
CA GLN A 336 -3.70 -2.12 1.92
C GLN A 336 -3.23 -2.98 0.75
N ASN A 337 -3.71 -4.21 0.61
CA ASN A 337 -3.32 -5.13 -0.46
C ASN A 337 -3.58 -4.52 -1.85
N ALA A 338 -4.63 -3.71 -1.98
CA ALA A 338 -4.95 -2.95 -3.20
C ALA A 338 -3.79 -2.01 -3.60
N ASN A 339 -3.24 -1.25 -2.65
CA ASN A 339 -2.09 -0.38 -2.91
C ASN A 339 -0.84 -1.19 -3.25
N GLU A 340 -0.56 -2.27 -2.52
CA GLU A 340 0.58 -3.15 -2.81
C GLU A 340 0.50 -3.72 -4.24
N SER A 341 -0.71 -4.11 -4.68
CA SER A 341 -0.99 -4.58 -6.05
C SER A 341 -0.77 -3.48 -7.10
N LEU A 342 -1.36 -2.30 -6.89
CA LEU A 342 -1.18 -1.15 -7.80
C LEU A 342 0.31 -0.76 -7.92
N ASN A 343 1.00 -0.64 -6.79
CA ASN A 343 2.42 -0.33 -6.75
C ASN A 343 3.25 -1.37 -7.51
N SER A 344 2.94 -2.66 -7.35
CA SER A 344 3.58 -3.73 -8.11
C SER A 344 3.43 -3.50 -9.62
N ASN A 345 2.22 -3.15 -10.08
CA ASN A 345 1.96 -2.89 -11.50
C ASN A 345 2.68 -1.62 -12.02
N ILE A 346 2.72 -0.55 -11.24
CA ILE A 346 3.48 0.67 -11.59
C ILE A 346 4.96 0.32 -11.83
N TRP A 347 5.56 -0.44 -10.92
CA TRP A 347 6.99 -0.73 -10.98
C TRP A 347 7.35 -1.89 -11.92
N LYS A 348 6.38 -2.68 -12.41
CA LYS A 348 6.57 -3.53 -13.61
C LYS A 348 6.78 -2.67 -14.86
N LEU A 349 6.03 -1.56 -14.98
CA LEU A 349 6.10 -0.63 -16.12
C LEU A 349 7.26 0.38 -16.01
N CYS A 350 7.72 0.65 -14.78
CA CYS A 350 8.85 1.53 -14.48
C CYS A 350 9.84 0.82 -13.53
N PRO A 351 10.64 -0.15 -14.01
CA PRO A 351 11.49 -0.97 -13.14
C PRO A 351 12.43 -0.18 -12.24
N LYS A 352 12.41 -0.47 -10.93
CA LYS A 352 13.22 0.24 -9.91
C LYS A 352 14.74 0.07 -10.05
N ASN A 353 15.19 -0.89 -10.84
CA ASN A 353 16.61 -1.13 -11.14
C ASN A 353 17.14 -0.24 -12.29
N LYS A 354 16.30 0.60 -12.88
CA LYS A 354 16.66 1.52 -13.94
C LYS A 354 16.41 2.97 -13.50
N ASN A 355 17.20 3.89 -14.04
CA ASN A 355 16.97 5.31 -13.85
C ASN A 355 15.92 5.79 -14.87
N HIS A 356 14.79 6.27 -14.36
CA HIS A 356 13.71 6.83 -15.16
C HIS A 356 13.49 8.31 -14.83
N GLY A 357 13.04 9.08 -15.83
CA GLY A 357 12.61 10.45 -15.63
C GLY A 357 11.15 10.53 -15.17
N LEU A 358 10.75 11.68 -14.63
CA LEU A 358 9.38 11.93 -14.14
C LEU A 358 8.31 11.58 -15.19
N ARG A 359 8.54 11.90 -16.46
CA ARG A 359 7.64 11.58 -17.57
C ARG A 359 7.36 10.07 -17.69
N VAL A 360 8.38 9.23 -17.58
CA VAL A 360 8.23 7.77 -17.64
C VAL A 360 7.47 7.25 -16.41
N ALA A 361 7.75 7.80 -15.23
CA ALA A 361 7.01 7.46 -14.01
C ALA A 361 5.52 7.83 -14.14
N LYS A 362 5.20 9.03 -14.64
CA LYS A 362 3.81 9.46 -14.90
C LYS A 362 3.08 8.55 -15.88
N ILE A 363 3.75 8.13 -16.97
CA ILE A 363 3.17 7.16 -17.91
C ILE A 363 2.88 5.83 -17.22
N ALA A 364 3.83 5.31 -16.44
CA ALA A 364 3.66 4.04 -15.72
C ALA A 364 2.51 4.10 -14.71
N VAL A 365 2.39 5.19 -13.95
CA VAL A 365 1.27 5.43 -13.02
C VAL A 365 -0.05 5.49 -13.78
N ALA A 366 -0.13 6.28 -14.86
CA ALA A 366 -1.35 6.42 -15.64
C ALA A 366 -1.81 5.09 -16.27
N ILE A 367 -0.88 4.31 -16.82
CA ILE A 367 -1.17 2.98 -17.37
C ILE A 367 -1.63 2.03 -16.26
N ALA A 368 -0.87 1.92 -15.17
CA ALA A 368 -1.18 0.99 -14.08
C ALA A 368 -2.53 1.32 -13.42
N THR A 369 -2.82 2.60 -13.16
CA THR A 369 -4.10 3.04 -12.60
C THR A 369 -5.26 2.69 -13.52
N SER A 370 -5.15 3.00 -14.82
CA SER A 370 -6.25 2.75 -15.76
C SER A 370 -6.53 1.24 -15.89
N ILE A 371 -5.49 0.41 -15.94
CA ILE A 371 -5.65 -1.04 -15.99
C ILE A 371 -6.20 -1.60 -14.68
N TYR A 372 -5.74 -1.07 -13.55
CA TYR A 372 -6.24 -1.50 -12.24
C TYR A 372 -7.74 -1.22 -12.09
N ASN A 373 -8.21 -0.08 -12.59
CA ASN A 373 -9.62 0.32 -12.50
C ASN A 373 -10.51 -0.34 -13.57
N ASP A 374 -10.05 -0.37 -14.82
CA ASP A 374 -10.87 -0.72 -15.98
C ASP A 374 -10.47 -2.06 -16.63
N GLY A 375 -9.38 -2.68 -16.20
CA GLY A 375 -8.81 -3.87 -16.83
C GLY A 375 -8.09 -3.57 -18.15
N ALA A 376 -7.79 -4.63 -18.91
CA ALA A 376 -6.98 -4.56 -20.13
C ALA A 376 -7.55 -3.63 -21.22
N GLN A 377 -8.86 -3.36 -21.22
CA GLN A 377 -9.50 -2.43 -22.16
C GLN A 377 -8.96 -0.99 -22.06
N ALA A 378 -8.34 -0.61 -20.94
CA ALA A 378 -7.65 0.67 -20.79
C ALA A 378 -6.57 0.88 -21.87
N TYR A 379 -5.91 -0.18 -22.33
CA TYR A 379 -4.96 -0.08 -23.44
C TYR A 379 -5.63 0.34 -24.75
N ALA A 380 -6.82 -0.18 -25.04
CA ALA A 380 -7.57 0.22 -26.23
C ALA A 380 -7.95 1.70 -26.17
N GLN A 381 -8.42 2.17 -25.01
CA GLN A 381 -8.76 3.59 -24.79
C GLN A 381 -7.55 4.52 -24.96
N MET A 382 -6.36 4.08 -24.55
CA MET A 382 -5.12 4.85 -24.75
C MET A 382 -4.68 4.88 -26.20
N LEU A 383 -4.84 3.76 -26.93
CA LEU A 383 -4.54 3.69 -28.36
C LEU A 383 -5.50 4.55 -29.17
N GLU A 384 -6.80 4.51 -28.85
CA GLU A 384 -7.81 5.40 -29.43
C GLU A 384 -7.48 6.87 -29.18
N GLN A 385 -7.04 7.22 -27.96
CA GLN A 385 -6.60 8.58 -27.62
C GLN A 385 -5.34 9.03 -28.38
N LEU A 386 -4.61 8.08 -28.99
CA LEU A 386 -3.46 8.31 -29.86
C LEU A 386 -3.84 8.23 -31.35
N ASP A 387 -5.14 8.17 -31.67
CA ASP A 387 -5.66 7.96 -33.02
C ASP A 387 -5.17 6.66 -33.69
N LEU A 388 -4.89 5.64 -32.87
CA LEU A 388 -4.46 4.32 -33.33
C LEU A 388 -5.62 3.34 -33.32
N VAL A 389 -5.96 2.84 -34.52
CA VAL A 389 -7.05 1.87 -34.69
C VAL A 389 -6.62 0.51 -34.15
N CYS A 390 -7.35 0.00 -33.15
CA CYS A 390 -7.15 -1.35 -32.64
C CYS A 390 -7.70 -2.39 -33.63
N SER A 391 -6.82 -3.24 -34.16
CA SER A 391 -7.24 -4.36 -35.01
C SER A 391 -7.88 -5.50 -34.19
N ALA A 392 -8.49 -6.46 -34.88
CA ALA A 392 -9.04 -7.68 -34.27
C ALA A 392 -7.99 -8.47 -33.47
N HIS A 393 -6.70 -8.36 -33.81
CA HIS A 393 -5.61 -9.00 -33.06
C HIS A 393 -5.45 -8.37 -31.68
N THR A 394 -5.41 -7.03 -31.60
CA THR A 394 -5.35 -6.30 -30.34
C THR A 394 -6.57 -6.61 -29.49
N ALA A 395 -7.78 -6.55 -30.06
CA ALA A 395 -9.00 -6.87 -29.34
C ALA A 395 -9.00 -8.30 -28.76
N ARG A 396 -8.51 -9.30 -29.52
CA ARG A 396 -8.35 -10.68 -29.04
C ARG A 396 -7.31 -10.79 -27.93
N PHE A 397 -6.18 -10.08 -28.06
CA PHE A 397 -5.13 -10.07 -27.03
C PHE A 397 -5.68 -9.51 -25.72
N LEU A 398 -6.34 -8.34 -25.77
CA LEU A 398 -6.91 -7.68 -24.59
C LEU A 398 -8.02 -8.51 -23.92
N LYS A 399 -8.77 -9.32 -24.69
CA LYS A 399 -9.75 -10.27 -24.12
C LYS A 399 -9.11 -11.44 -23.37
N LYS A 400 -7.90 -11.86 -23.78
CA LYS A 400 -7.16 -12.97 -23.15
C LYS A 400 -6.33 -12.53 -21.94
N GLU A 401 -5.87 -11.29 -21.95
CA GLU A 401 -5.17 -10.66 -20.84
C GLU A 401 -6.12 -10.55 -19.63
N ARG A 402 -6.09 -11.56 -18.76
CA ARG A 402 -6.61 -11.48 -17.40
C ARG A 402 -5.56 -10.77 -16.54
N LEU A 403 -5.44 -9.46 -16.67
CA LEU A 403 -4.69 -8.67 -15.70
C LEU A 403 -5.63 -8.34 -14.53
N GLY A 404 -5.55 -9.17 -13.48
CA GLY A 404 -6.13 -8.94 -12.16
C GLY A 404 -5.06 -9.19 -11.11
#